data_AF-A0A811NWQ5-F1
#
_entry.id   AF-A0A811NWQ5-F1
#
_cell.length_a   1.000
_cell.length_b   1.000
_cell.length_c   1.000
_cell.angle_alpha   90.00
_cell.angle_beta   90.00
_cell.angle_gamma   90.00
#
_symmetry.space_group_name_H-M   'P 1'
#
loop_
_entity.id
_entity.type
_entity.pdbx_description
1 polymer ?
#
loop_
_entity_poly.entity_id
_entity_poly.type
_entity_poly.pdbx_seq_one_letter_code
_entity_poly.pdbx_strand_id
1 'polypeptide(L)'
;MAFALAGAFKGLSLAPTTTTFLRGDRASLSVGGAVGVPVPARRLTIQMAHKKGAGSTKNGRDSKGQRLGVKIYGDQVAKPGAIIIRQRGTRVYPGNNVGMGKDHTLFSLIDGLVKFEKYGPDKKKVSVYPYEKEPENPNSYRARKREYFRMRRERKKARAEGATEPQLVIAAVDENSEASADC
;
A
#
# COMPACT_ATOMS: atom_id res chain seq x y z
N MET A 1 -14.79 46.17 -27.84
CA MET A 1 -15.62 44.97 -28.10
C MET A 1 -15.59 44.11 -26.85
N ALA A 2 -16.59 44.30 -25.99
CA ALA A 2 -16.75 43.55 -24.75
C ALA A 2 -17.52 42.26 -25.03
N PHE A 3 -17.04 41.13 -24.51
CA PHE A 3 -17.87 39.96 -24.28
C PHE A 3 -17.48 39.33 -22.93
N ALA A 4 -18.40 39.43 -21.99
CA ALA A 4 -18.46 38.65 -20.76
C ALA A 4 -19.09 37.28 -21.08
N LEU A 5 -18.73 36.21 -20.36
CA LEU A 5 -19.55 35.65 -19.28
C LEU A 5 -18.97 34.33 -18.76
N ALA A 6 -19.14 34.13 -17.46
CA ALA A 6 -18.82 32.94 -16.69
C ALA A 6 -19.91 31.85 -16.77
N GLY A 7 -19.57 30.65 -16.28
CA GLY A 7 -20.51 29.63 -15.75
C GLY A 7 -20.49 28.30 -16.51
N ALA A 8 -20.73 27.13 -15.91
CA ALA A 8 -20.75 26.64 -14.54
C ALA A 8 -20.84 25.10 -14.67
N PHE A 9 -19.97 24.35 -13.99
CA PHE A 9 -20.10 22.89 -13.89
C PHE A 9 -21.29 22.55 -12.99
N LYS A 10 -22.30 21.85 -13.52
CA LYS A 10 -23.39 21.23 -12.76
C LYS A 10 -23.59 19.79 -13.25
N GLY A 11 -23.63 18.84 -12.31
CA GLY A 11 -24.40 17.59 -12.49
C GLY A 11 -23.63 16.28 -12.44
N LEU A 12 -23.16 15.87 -11.26
CA LEU A 12 -22.99 14.45 -10.92
C LEU A 12 -24.04 14.11 -9.87
N SER A 13 -25.06 13.32 -10.24
CA SER A 13 -26.01 12.70 -9.31
C SER A 13 -25.85 11.18 -9.36
N LEU A 14 -25.40 10.59 -8.26
CA LEU A 14 -25.51 9.16 -7.98
C LEU A 14 -26.97 8.81 -7.65
N ALA A 15 -27.47 7.69 -8.16
CA ALA A 15 -28.66 7.01 -7.65
C ALA A 15 -28.36 5.51 -7.45
N PRO A 16 -28.78 4.89 -6.33
CA PRO A 16 -28.71 3.45 -6.13
C PRO A 16 -30.06 2.80 -6.47
N THR A 17 -30.09 1.85 -7.41
CA THR A 17 -31.30 1.07 -7.71
C THR A 17 -31.30 -0.20 -6.87
N THR A 18 -32.20 -0.25 -5.90
CA THR A 18 -32.53 -1.41 -5.08
C THR A 18 -33.87 -1.93 -5.57
N THR A 19 -33.95 -3.14 -6.14
CA THR A 19 -35.24 -3.78 -6.43
C THR A 19 -35.21 -5.26 -6.01
N THR A 20 -36.00 -5.52 -4.98
CA THR A 20 -36.37 -6.84 -4.46
C THR A 20 -37.37 -7.50 -5.39
N PHE A 21 -37.14 -8.76 -5.78
CA PHE A 21 -38.17 -9.56 -6.44
C PHE A 21 -38.18 -11.00 -5.88
N LEU A 22 -39.42 -11.49 -5.70
CA LEU A 22 -39.88 -12.87 -5.51
C LEU A 22 -39.94 -13.42 -4.07
N ARG A 23 -40.98 -12.97 -3.35
CA ARG A 23 -41.64 -13.77 -2.30
C ARG A 23 -42.86 -14.45 -2.95
N GLY A 24 -42.77 -15.76 -3.17
CA GLY A 24 -43.83 -16.56 -3.76
C GLY A 24 -44.94 -16.86 -2.75
N ASP A 25 -46.16 -16.44 -3.08
CA ASP A 25 -47.40 -16.87 -2.44
C ASP A 25 -47.63 -18.37 -2.68
N ARG A 26 -47.96 -19.10 -1.62
CA ARG A 26 -48.52 -20.46 -1.70
C ARG A 26 -49.93 -20.42 -1.15
N ALA A 27 -50.90 -20.28 -2.05
CA ALA A 27 -52.30 -20.58 -1.78
C ALA A 27 -52.47 -22.08 -1.49
N SER A 28 -53.00 -22.38 -0.31
CA SER A 28 -53.49 -23.69 0.10
C SER A 28 -54.92 -23.90 -0.43
N LEU A 29 -55.16 -24.96 -1.19
CA LEU A 29 -56.50 -25.47 -1.45
C LEU A 29 -56.56 -26.94 -1.02
N SER A 30 -57.37 -27.18 0.02
CA SER A 30 -57.79 -28.49 0.49
C SER A 30 -59.01 -28.94 -0.30
N VAL A 31 -58.97 -30.14 -0.88
CA VAL A 31 -60.16 -30.86 -1.35
C VAL A 31 -60.19 -32.21 -0.66
N GLY A 32 -61.30 -32.45 0.05
CA GLY A 32 -61.61 -33.70 0.73
C GLY A 32 -62.16 -34.77 -0.20
N GLY A 33 -62.30 -35.98 0.33
CA GLY A 33 -62.97 -37.09 -0.35
C GLY A 33 -62.38 -38.44 0.04
N ALA A 34 -62.98 -39.10 1.03
CA ALA A 34 -62.65 -40.44 1.47
C ALA A 34 -63.41 -41.49 0.64
N VAL A 35 -62.69 -42.36 -0.07
CA VAL A 35 -63.10 -43.75 -0.39
C VAL A 35 -61.84 -44.61 -0.46
N GLY A 36 -61.63 -45.46 0.54
CA GLY A 36 -60.47 -46.36 0.63
C GLY A 36 -60.83 -47.77 0.16
N VAL A 37 -60.23 -48.23 -0.93
CA VAL A 37 -60.12 -49.65 -1.29
C VAL A 37 -58.70 -50.09 -0.97
N PRO A 38 -58.46 -51.16 -0.18
CA PRO A 38 -57.11 -51.58 0.16
C PRO A 38 -56.55 -52.43 -0.99
N VAL A 39 -55.98 -51.77 -2.00
CA VAL A 39 -55.07 -52.45 -2.93
C VAL A 39 -53.71 -52.50 -2.26
N PRO A 40 -53.10 -53.68 -2.04
CA PRO A 40 -51.72 -53.74 -1.57
C PRO A 40 -50.81 -53.29 -2.73
N ALA A 41 -50.65 -51.98 -2.87
CA ALA A 41 -49.54 -51.42 -3.61
C ALA A 41 -48.28 -51.93 -2.92
N ARG A 42 -47.64 -52.95 -3.51
CA ARG A 42 -46.31 -53.40 -3.13
C ARG A 42 -45.39 -52.20 -3.26
N ARG A 43 -45.23 -51.45 -2.17
CA ARG A 43 -44.24 -50.40 -2.03
C ARG A 43 -42.90 -51.10 -2.21
N LEU A 44 -42.29 -50.92 -3.37
CA LEU A 44 -40.89 -51.25 -3.58
C LEU A 44 -40.10 -50.37 -2.61
N THR A 45 -39.82 -50.92 -1.44
CA THR A 45 -39.00 -50.27 -0.42
C THR A 45 -37.57 -50.32 -0.95
N ILE A 46 -37.09 -49.23 -1.52
CA ILE A 46 -35.67 -49.08 -1.86
C ILE A 46 -34.90 -48.99 -0.53
N GLN A 47 -34.46 -50.13 0.01
CA GLN A 47 -33.81 -50.22 1.31
C GLN A 47 -32.32 -49.83 1.32
N MET A 48 -31.76 -49.31 0.22
CA MET A 48 -30.32 -49.01 0.14
C MET A 48 -30.01 -47.68 -0.55
N ALA A 49 -30.76 -46.62 -0.24
CA ALA A 49 -30.33 -45.26 -0.54
C ALA A 49 -30.30 -44.41 0.75
N HIS A 50 -29.57 -44.89 1.75
CA HIS A 50 -29.27 -44.16 2.98
C HIS A 50 -28.12 -43.15 2.77
N LYS A 51 -28.27 -42.22 1.82
CA LYS A 51 -27.54 -40.94 1.87
C LYS A 51 -28.23 -39.89 1.00
N LYS A 52 -28.93 -38.97 1.67
CA LYS A 52 -29.41 -37.70 1.12
C LYS A 52 -28.21 -36.94 0.51
N GLY A 53 -28.33 -36.60 -0.76
CA GLY A 53 -27.63 -35.48 -1.42
C GLY A 53 -26.15 -35.34 -1.11
N ALA A 54 -25.30 -35.82 -2.01
CA ALA A 54 -23.94 -35.32 -2.14
C ALA A 54 -23.98 -33.84 -2.55
N GLY A 55 -24.34 -32.96 -1.62
CA GLY A 55 -24.06 -31.54 -1.76
C GLY A 55 -22.55 -31.40 -1.88
N SER A 56 -22.08 -30.79 -2.96
CA SER A 56 -20.69 -30.37 -3.07
C SER A 56 -20.38 -29.48 -1.87
N THR A 57 -19.71 -30.03 -0.85
CA THR A 57 -19.20 -29.23 0.26
C THR A 57 -18.08 -28.39 -0.31
N LYS A 58 -18.40 -27.16 -0.72
CA LYS A 58 -17.41 -26.23 -1.25
C LYS A 58 -16.43 -25.90 -0.13
N ASN A 59 -15.25 -26.52 -0.17
CA ASN A 59 -14.13 -26.20 0.69
C ASN A 59 -13.57 -24.84 0.26
N GLY A 60 -14.23 -23.75 0.68
CA GLY A 60 -13.91 -22.36 0.35
C GLY A 60 -13.43 -21.53 1.54
N ARG A 61 -12.85 -22.18 2.56
CA ARG A 61 -12.26 -21.48 3.72
C ARG A 61 -10.80 -21.20 3.40
N ASP A 62 -10.49 -19.96 3.07
CA ASP A 62 -9.11 -19.48 2.94
C ASP A 62 -8.89 -18.26 3.83
N SER A 63 -7.64 -18.05 4.21
CA SER A 63 -7.20 -16.91 4.99
C SER A 63 -6.76 -15.77 4.05
N LYS A 64 -6.93 -14.53 4.50
CA LYS A 64 -6.35 -13.38 3.79
C LYS A 64 -4.83 -13.53 3.70
N GLY A 65 -4.26 -13.15 2.56
CA GLY A 65 -2.81 -13.10 2.38
C GLY A 65 -2.16 -12.23 3.46
N GLN A 66 -1.24 -12.83 4.22
CA GLN A 66 -0.47 -12.09 5.21
C GLN A 66 0.62 -11.31 4.47
N ARG A 67 0.65 -9.98 4.63
CA ARG A 67 1.54 -9.03 3.92
C ARG A 67 3.02 -9.16 4.36
N LEU A 68 3.54 -10.38 4.37
CA LEU A 68 4.90 -10.76 4.69
C LEU A 68 5.87 -10.33 3.56
N GLY A 69 7.13 -10.72 3.67
CA GLY A 69 8.17 -10.47 2.69
C GLY A 69 9.11 -9.32 3.07
N VAL A 70 10.05 -9.08 2.16
CA VAL A 70 11.04 -8.02 2.23
C VAL A 70 10.34 -6.67 2.05
N LYS A 71 10.73 -5.70 2.87
CA LYS A 71 10.21 -4.32 2.86
C LYS A 71 11.25 -3.33 2.39
N ILE A 72 12.52 -3.55 2.75
CA ILE A 72 13.68 -2.78 2.28
C ILE A 72 14.64 -3.76 1.63
N TYR A 73 15.00 -3.49 0.37
CA TYR A 73 15.92 -4.33 -0.40
C TYR A 73 17.38 -3.95 -0.16
N GLY A 74 18.30 -4.69 -0.79
CA GLY A 74 19.72 -4.36 -0.77
C GLY A 74 20.00 -2.97 -1.32
N ASP A 75 21.02 -2.32 -0.78
CA ASP A 75 21.50 -0.98 -1.15
C ASP A 75 20.44 0.12 -1.06
N GLN A 76 19.44 -0.09 -0.20
CA GLN A 76 18.46 0.92 0.17
C GLN A 76 18.70 1.45 1.57
N VAL A 77 18.36 2.72 1.77
CA VAL A 77 18.51 3.40 3.07
C VAL A 77 17.44 2.91 4.04
N ALA A 78 17.86 2.41 5.19
CA ALA A 78 17.03 2.11 6.34
C ALA A 78 17.18 3.20 7.41
N LYS A 79 16.09 3.46 8.14
CA LYS A 79 16.10 4.30 9.35
C LYS A 79 16.23 3.40 10.58
N PRO A 80 16.69 3.88 11.74
CA PRO A 80 16.61 3.10 12.98
C PRO A 80 15.15 2.68 13.26
N GLY A 81 14.95 1.43 13.66
CA GLY A 81 13.65 0.81 13.89
C GLY A 81 12.85 0.44 12.63
N ALA A 82 13.35 0.72 11.43
CA ALA A 82 12.65 0.37 10.20
C ALA A 82 12.62 -1.16 10.00
N ILE A 83 11.48 -1.69 9.58
CA ILE A 83 11.32 -3.12 9.32
C ILE A 83 11.95 -3.44 7.96
N ILE A 84 12.92 -4.35 7.94
CA ILE A 84 13.58 -4.81 6.72
C ILE A 84 12.82 -6.01 6.13
N ILE A 85 12.46 -6.99 6.97
CA ILE A 85 11.78 -8.22 6.51
C ILE A 85 10.74 -8.66 7.53
N ARG A 86 9.51 -8.94 7.05
CA ARG A 86 8.49 -9.68 7.81
C ARG A 86 8.46 -11.12 7.32
N GLN A 87 8.84 -12.08 8.13
CA GLN A 87 8.96 -13.48 7.71
C GLN A 87 8.21 -14.42 8.65
N ARG A 88 8.03 -15.66 8.21
CA ARG A 88 7.60 -16.77 9.05
C ARG A 88 8.80 -17.70 9.21
N GLY A 89 9.21 -17.91 10.45
CA GLY A 89 10.52 -18.48 10.77
C GLY A 89 11.67 -17.60 10.26
N THR A 90 12.89 -18.13 10.36
CA THR A 90 14.13 -17.44 9.99
C THR A 90 14.64 -17.90 8.63
N ARG A 91 14.02 -17.38 7.55
CA ARG A 91 14.55 -17.56 6.18
C ARG A 91 15.83 -16.74 5.99
N VAL A 92 15.84 -15.57 6.61
CA VAL A 92 16.98 -14.65 6.68
C VAL A 92 17.32 -14.41 8.14
N TYR A 93 18.60 -14.40 8.45
CA TYR A 93 19.15 -14.22 9.79
C TYR A 93 19.57 -12.77 10.03
N PRO A 94 19.53 -12.28 11.29
CA PRO A 94 20.08 -10.99 11.63
C PRO A 94 21.61 -11.05 11.51
N GLY A 95 22.17 -10.03 10.87
CA GLY A 95 23.61 -9.76 10.84
C GLY A 95 23.93 -8.58 11.74
N ASN A 96 24.89 -7.76 11.33
CA ASN A 96 25.34 -6.62 12.11
C ASN A 96 24.32 -5.47 12.05
N ASN A 97 24.09 -4.82 13.19
CA ASN A 97 23.18 -3.67 13.33
C ASN A 97 21.72 -3.96 12.97
N VAL A 98 21.30 -5.21 13.08
CA VAL A 98 19.94 -5.68 12.83
C VAL A 98 19.42 -6.45 14.03
N GLY A 99 18.26 -6.06 14.53
CA GLY A 99 17.53 -6.76 15.59
C GLY A 99 16.53 -7.78 15.02
N MET A 100 16.20 -8.79 15.83
CA MET A 100 15.14 -9.75 15.55
C MET A 100 14.00 -9.58 16.56
N GLY A 101 12.77 -9.43 16.08
CA GLY A 101 11.57 -9.37 16.91
C GLY A 101 11.05 -10.76 17.29
N LYS A 102 10.03 -10.81 18.16
CA LYS A 102 9.40 -12.05 18.66
C LYS A 102 8.88 -12.97 17.53
N ASP A 103 8.37 -12.39 16.45
CA ASP A 103 7.86 -13.13 15.29
C ASP A 103 8.92 -13.36 14.19
N HIS A 104 10.20 -13.20 14.53
CA HIS A 104 11.35 -13.26 13.61
C HIS A 104 11.38 -12.14 12.55
N THR A 105 10.60 -11.07 12.73
CA THR A 105 10.72 -9.85 11.94
C THR A 105 12.10 -9.21 12.15
N LEU A 106 12.77 -8.84 11.06
CA LEU A 106 14.07 -8.16 11.12
C LEU A 106 13.88 -6.64 11.00
N PHE A 107 14.54 -5.89 11.88
CA PHE A 107 14.51 -4.44 11.90
C PHE A 107 15.92 -3.86 12.07
N SER A 108 16.16 -2.68 11.50
CA SER A 108 17.45 -1.97 11.61
C SER A 108 17.60 -1.31 12.97
N LEU A 109 18.81 -1.33 13.52
CA LEU A 109 19.16 -0.60 14.75
C LEU A 109 19.73 0.78 14.45
N ILE A 110 20.44 0.91 13.33
CA ILE A 110 21.08 2.14 12.86
C ILE A 110 20.46 2.59 11.54
N ASP A 111 20.71 3.84 11.17
CA ASP A 111 20.55 4.33 9.81
C ASP A 111 21.71 3.87 8.91
N GLY A 112 21.40 3.60 7.64
CA GLY A 112 22.41 3.15 6.70
C GLY A 112 21.85 2.31 5.56
N LEU A 113 22.74 1.71 4.77
CA LEU A 113 22.38 0.82 3.67
C LEU A 113 22.22 -0.63 4.14
N VAL A 114 21.15 -1.26 3.68
CA VAL A 114 20.88 -2.68 3.93
C VAL A 114 21.69 -3.54 2.96
N LYS A 115 22.40 -4.55 3.47
CA LYS A 115 23.13 -5.51 2.64
C LYS A 115 22.73 -6.94 2.99
N PHE A 116 22.50 -7.73 1.95
CA PHE A 116 22.22 -9.17 2.07
C PHE A 116 23.48 -9.96 1.79
N GLU A 117 23.86 -10.82 2.73
CA GLU A 117 25.06 -11.63 2.64
C GLU A 117 24.71 -13.12 2.77
N LYS A 118 25.58 -13.96 2.23
CA LYS A 118 25.46 -15.40 2.42
C LYS A 118 25.86 -15.75 3.86
N TYR A 119 25.09 -16.63 4.49
CA TYR A 119 25.36 -17.18 5.81
C TYR A 119 25.51 -18.70 5.68
N GLY A 120 26.75 -19.16 5.49
CA GLY A 120 27.04 -20.56 5.18
C GLY A 120 26.64 -20.98 3.76
N PRO A 121 26.33 -22.26 3.52
CA PRO A 121 26.06 -22.78 2.17
C PRO A 121 24.71 -22.34 1.59
N ASP A 122 23.67 -22.25 2.42
CA ASP A 122 22.28 -22.05 1.92
C ASP A 122 21.56 -20.83 2.52
N LYS A 123 21.96 -20.38 3.71
CA LYS A 123 21.22 -19.34 4.44
C LYS A 123 21.69 -17.95 4.02
N LYS A 124 20.89 -16.94 4.31
CA LYS A 124 21.21 -15.52 4.11
C LYS A 124 21.14 -14.78 5.43
N LYS A 125 21.99 -13.78 5.61
CA LYS A 125 21.90 -12.82 6.71
C LYS A 125 21.76 -11.41 6.16
N VAL A 126 21.21 -10.51 6.97
CA VAL A 126 21.05 -9.10 6.63
C VAL A 126 21.78 -8.25 7.62
N SER A 127 22.65 -7.39 7.12
CA SER A 127 23.39 -6.40 7.91
C SER A 127 23.02 -5.00 7.44
N VAL A 128 23.13 -4.02 8.34
CA VAL A 128 23.03 -2.60 7.98
C VAL A 128 24.39 -1.96 8.20
N TYR A 129 24.87 -1.26 7.17
CA TYR A 129 26.13 -0.52 7.18
C TYR A 129 25.85 0.97 7.17
N PRO A 130 26.53 1.78 7.99
CA PRO A 130 26.39 3.23 7.95
C PRO A 130 26.71 3.73 6.54
N TYR A 131 25.91 4.67 6.05
CA TYR A 131 26.07 5.25 4.71
C TYR A 131 26.19 6.76 4.81
N GLU A 132 27.35 7.23 4.37
CA GLU A 132 27.60 8.66 4.20
C GLU A 132 27.01 9.09 2.87
N LYS A 133 26.07 10.04 2.93
CA LYS A 133 25.43 10.57 1.75
C LYS A 133 26.43 11.43 0.98
N GLU A 134 26.76 11.02 -0.23
CA GLU A 134 27.59 11.85 -1.11
C GLU A 134 26.92 13.21 -1.37
N PRO A 135 27.70 14.30 -1.43
CA PRO A 135 27.17 15.63 -1.72
C PRO A 135 26.54 15.66 -3.13
N GLU A 136 25.35 16.24 -3.24
CA GLU A 136 24.63 16.32 -4.52
C GLU A 136 25.34 17.31 -5.47
N ASN A 137 25.51 16.91 -6.74
CA ASN A 137 26.05 17.80 -7.76
C ASN A 137 25.06 18.96 -8.07
N PRO A 138 25.47 20.22 -7.89
CA PRO A 138 24.60 21.39 -8.10
C PRO A 138 24.18 21.57 -9.57
N ASN A 139 25.01 21.13 -10.51
CA ASN A 139 24.73 21.24 -11.95
C ASN A 139 23.90 20.07 -12.51
N SER A 140 23.29 19.27 -11.63
CA SER A 140 22.42 18.16 -12.05
C SER A 140 21.12 18.65 -12.70
N TYR A 141 20.60 17.89 -13.67
CA TYR A 141 19.29 18.15 -14.29
C TYR A 141 18.17 18.28 -13.24
N ARG A 142 18.23 17.46 -12.18
CA ARG A 142 17.29 17.47 -11.06
C ARG A 142 17.31 18.80 -10.31
N ALA A 143 18.49 19.34 -10.01
CA ALA A 143 18.64 20.65 -9.36
C ALA A 143 18.10 21.78 -10.25
N ARG A 144 18.47 21.82 -11.53
CA ARG A 144 17.98 22.82 -12.50
C ARG A 144 16.45 22.83 -12.61
N LYS A 145 15.81 21.65 -12.64
CA LYS A 145 14.34 21.56 -12.68
C LYS A 145 13.69 21.98 -11.35
N ARG A 146 14.29 21.64 -10.20
CA ARG A 146 13.83 22.10 -8.89
C ARG A 146 13.81 23.62 -8.80
N GLU A 147 14.91 24.27 -9.19
CA GLU A 147 15.01 25.73 -9.19
C GLU A 147 14.07 26.39 -10.21
N TYR A 148 13.91 25.81 -11.40
CA TYR A 148 12.94 26.29 -12.38
C TYR A 148 11.51 26.35 -11.81
N PHE A 149 11.06 25.29 -11.14
CA PHE A 149 9.72 25.28 -10.54
C PHE A 149 9.61 26.18 -9.31
N ARG A 150 10.68 26.37 -8.54
CA ARG A 150 10.74 27.35 -7.44
C ARG A 150 10.58 28.78 -7.98
N MET A 151 11.43 29.19 -8.91
CA MET A 151 11.38 30.52 -9.54
C MET A 151 10.05 30.79 -10.21
N ARG A 152 9.43 29.79 -10.84
CA ARG A 152 8.10 29.95 -11.46
C ARG A 152 7.00 30.18 -10.42
N ARG A 153 7.04 29.48 -9.27
CA ARG A 153 6.11 29.71 -8.16
C ARG A 153 6.29 31.10 -7.56
N GLU A 154 7.52 31.52 -7.32
CA GLU A 154 7.85 32.84 -6.79
C GLU A 154 7.44 33.96 -7.75
N ARG A 155 7.77 33.86 -9.05
CA ARG A 155 7.32 34.83 -10.06
C ARG A 155 5.80 34.92 -10.18
N LYS A 156 5.10 33.78 -10.09
CA LYS A 156 3.63 33.76 -10.11
C LYS A 156 3.05 34.42 -8.85
N LYS A 157 3.63 34.15 -7.69
CA LYS A 157 3.24 34.77 -6.40
C LYS A 157 3.49 36.28 -6.42
N ALA A 158 4.68 36.73 -6.84
CA ALA A 158 5.03 38.14 -6.95
C ALA A 158 4.11 38.91 -7.91
N ARG A 159 3.77 38.31 -9.07
CA ARG A 159 2.77 38.89 -10.00
C ARG A 159 1.38 39.01 -9.38
N ALA A 160 0.97 38.05 -8.56
CA ALA A 160 -0.31 38.09 -7.86
C ALA A 160 -0.31 39.13 -6.73
N GLU A 161 0.83 39.34 -6.07
CA GLU A 161 1.03 40.31 -4.99
C GLU A 161 1.34 41.73 -5.50
N GLY A 162 1.44 41.93 -6.83
CA GLY A 162 1.77 43.22 -7.44
C GLY A 162 3.21 43.68 -7.23
N ALA A 163 4.07 42.83 -6.65
CA ALA A 163 5.49 43.11 -6.46
C ALA A 163 6.24 42.87 -7.78
N THR A 164 6.56 43.96 -8.49
CA THR A 164 7.60 43.93 -9.51
C THR A 164 8.95 43.76 -8.82
N GLU A 165 9.51 42.57 -8.99
CA GLU A 165 10.86 42.12 -8.62
C GLU A 165 10.97 41.30 -7.31
N PRO A 166 11.25 39.97 -7.41
CA PRO A 166 11.75 39.23 -6.28
C PRO A 166 13.20 39.65 -6.02
N GLN A 167 13.45 40.31 -4.89
CA GLN A 167 14.80 40.63 -4.43
C GLN A 167 15.62 39.33 -4.38
N LEU A 168 16.58 39.21 -5.29
CA LEU A 168 17.68 38.26 -5.15
C LEU A 168 18.55 38.80 -4.02
N VAL A 169 18.20 38.46 -2.77
CA VAL A 169 19.09 38.63 -1.63
C VAL A 169 20.20 37.59 -1.78
N ILE A 170 21.17 37.92 -2.64
CA ILE A 170 22.50 37.35 -2.55
C ILE A 170 23.08 37.97 -1.28
N ALA A 171 23.27 37.13 -0.27
CA ALA A 171 24.00 37.50 0.93
C ALA A 171 25.31 38.17 0.51
N ALA A 172 25.49 39.42 0.91
CA ALA A 172 26.78 40.07 0.89
C ALA A 172 27.75 39.15 1.64
N VAL A 173 28.70 38.58 0.90
CA VAL A 173 29.97 38.20 1.46
C VAL A 173 30.64 39.52 1.83
N ASP A 174 30.43 39.94 3.07
CA ASP A 174 31.20 41.04 3.64
C ASP A 174 32.67 40.61 3.63
N GLU A 175 33.44 41.27 2.76
CA GLU A 175 34.88 41.38 2.93
C GLU A 175 35.13 41.99 4.30
N ASN A 176 35.74 41.23 5.21
CA ASN A 176 36.65 41.65 6.28
C ASN A 176 36.64 40.65 7.45
N SER A 177 37.55 39.67 7.43
CA SER A 177 38.30 39.23 8.62
C SER A 177 39.32 38.16 8.23
N GLU A 178 40.57 38.37 8.67
CA GLU A 178 41.66 37.39 8.83
C GLU A 178 42.57 37.11 7.61
N ALA A 179 43.57 37.97 7.41
CA ALA A 179 44.93 37.56 7.03
C ALA A 179 45.97 38.66 7.30
N SER A 180 46.47 38.75 8.55
CA SER A 180 47.84 39.16 8.87
C SER A 180 48.10 39.02 10.37
N ALA A 181 48.42 37.80 10.78
CA ALA A 181 49.17 37.55 12.00
C ALA A 181 50.40 36.71 11.60
N ASP A 182 51.45 37.42 11.18
CA ASP A 182 52.82 36.93 11.11
C ASP A 182 53.75 38.10 11.46
N CYS A 183 54.70 37.82 12.37
CA CYS A 183 55.69 38.67 13.05
C CYS A 183 55.35 39.05 14.49
#